data_AF-A0A947US60-F1
#
_entry.id   AF-A0A947US60-F1
#
_cell.length_a   1.000
_cell.length_b   1.000
_cell.length_c   1.000
_cell.angle_alpha   90.00
_cell.angle_beta   90.00
_cell.angle_gamma   90.00
#
_symmetry.space_group_name_H-M   'P 1'
#
loop_
_entity.id
_entity.type
_entity.pdbx_description
1 polymer ?
#
loop_
_entity_poly.entity_id
_entity_poly.type
_entity_poly.pdbx_seq_one_letter_code
_entity_poly.pdbx_strand_id
1 'polypeptide(L)'
;MSDHTPDTQDTPPEASQGEAIDQSRRKLTGAALGVSAVFTLASRPVWANQCTVSGMASGNLSAPDNVRCEGCTPGYWGRCQHLGAWATAGYSTTQTFNDVFGVTDYVDCNGVAYTLLDVLFLHGGSHTCSSTQSNQNNQPANPAGAPSDCTNGNAFGNLGGDPISENLGFHAVGALLNAAHPNVNYGYTPGEIIDLFQSNYSGNGAALKDTFAMLNERGCSL
;
A
#
# COMPACT_ATOMS: atom_id res chain seq x y z
N MET A 1 -43.55 10.63 -60.31
CA MET A 1 -42.11 10.79 -60.05
C MET A 1 -41.95 12.13 -59.38
N SER A 2 -41.49 12.15 -58.12
CA SER A 2 -41.13 13.35 -57.34
C SER A 2 -42.24 14.39 -57.07
N ASP A 3 -42.16 15.22 -56.02
CA ASP A 3 -41.67 14.91 -54.65
C ASP A 3 -42.23 15.91 -53.61
N HIS A 4 -42.12 15.55 -52.33
CA HIS A 4 -42.05 16.42 -51.14
C HIS A 4 -43.00 17.64 -50.95
N THR A 5 -43.89 17.51 -49.95
CA THR A 5 -44.41 18.58 -49.04
C THR A 5 -45.30 19.70 -49.65
N PRO A 6 -46.02 20.56 -48.88
CA PRO A 6 -45.92 20.91 -47.45
C PRO A 6 -47.03 20.35 -46.55
N ASP A 7 -46.87 20.52 -45.24
CA ASP A 7 -47.93 20.44 -44.24
C ASP A 7 -47.72 21.56 -43.20
N THR A 8 -48.76 22.37 -42.94
CA THR A 8 -48.74 23.55 -42.06
C THR A 8 -50.15 23.86 -41.55
N GLN A 9 -50.38 23.80 -40.23
CA GLN A 9 -51.56 24.39 -39.58
C GLN A 9 -51.27 24.74 -38.11
N ASP A 10 -51.96 25.75 -37.58
CA ASP A 10 -51.55 26.50 -36.39
C ASP A 10 -52.28 26.12 -35.07
N THR A 11 -51.49 25.82 -34.03
CA THR A 11 -51.28 26.64 -32.81
C THR A 11 -52.47 27.43 -32.18
N PRO A 12 -52.61 27.60 -30.83
CA PRO A 12 -52.03 26.95 -29.63
C PRO A 12 -53.17 26.21 -28.84
N PRO A 13 -53.37 26.22 -27.49
CA PRO A 13 -52.52 26.43 -26.29
C PRO A 13 -52.60 25.22 -25.29
N GLU A 14 -52.17 25.25 -24.02
CA GLU A 14 -51.50 26.25 -23.17
C GLU A 14 -50.39 25.62 -22.31
N ALA A 15 -49.54 26.48 -21.74
CA ALA A 15 -48.33 26.26 -20.94
C ALA A 15 -48.17 24.97 -20.08
N SER A 16 -46.93 24.46 -20.08
CA SER A 16 -46.15 24.44 -18.84
C SER A 16 -44.65 24.66 -19.09
N GLN A 17 -43.96 25.15 -18.06
CA GLN A 17 -42.55 25.56 -18.03
C GLN A 17 -41.58 24.47 -18.49
N GLY A 18 -40.45 24.87 -19.09
CA GLY A 18 -39.34 23.97 -19.40
C GLY A 18 -38.07 24.32 -18.63
N GLU A 19 -37.39 23.30 -18.11
CA GLU A 19 -35.99 23.35 -17.64
C GLU A 19 -35.26 22.16 -18.29
N ALA A 20 -34.22 22.42 -19.08
CA ALA A 20 -32.82 22.53 -18.62
C ALA A 20 -32.28 21.19 -18.11
N ILE A 21 -31.29 20.63 -18.82
CA ILE A 21 -30.63 19.38 -18.44
C ILE A 21 -29.91 19.60 -17.10
N ASP A 22 -30.27 18.80 -16.09
CA ASP A 22 -29.69 18.89 -14.75
C ASP A 22 -28.18 18.59 -14.75
N GLN A 23 -27.37 19.64 -14.65
CA GLN A 23 -25.91 19.57 -14.50
C GLN A 23 -25.46 19.62 -13.02
N SER A 24 -26.30 19.20 -12.07
CA SER A 24 -25.90 19.00 -10.66
C SER A 24 -24.76 17.97 -10.49
N ARG A 25 -24.49 17.14 -11.52
CA ARG A 25 -23.29 16.29 -11.60
C ARG A 25 -22.02 17.13 -11.82
N ARG A 26 -21.47 17.63 -10.71
CA ARG A 26 -20.19 18.37 -10.50
C ARG A 26 -20.30 19.91 -10.37
N LYS A 27 -20.80 20.38 -9.22
CA LYS A 27 -20.32 21.63 -8.58
C LYS A 27 -20.20 21.47 -7.06
N LEU A 28 -19.07 20.94 -6.58
CA LEU A 28 -18.66 21.09 -5.17
C LEU A 28 -17.73 22.30 -5.07
N THR A 29 -18.28 23.47 -4.73
CA THR A 29 -17.53 24.72 -4.66
C THR A 29 -17.71 25.38 -3.29
N GLY A 30 -16.64 25.45 -2.50
CA GLY A 30 -16.51 26.42 -1.40
C GLY A 30 -17.04 26.02 -0.02
N ALA A 31 -16.08 25.74 0.88
CA ALA A 31 -16.08 26.10 2.30
C ALA A 31 -17.26 25.75 3.24
N ALA A 32 -17.02 24.77 4.12
CA ALA A 32 -17.37 24.85 5.54
C ALA A 32 -16.32 24.09 6.39
N LEU A 33 -16.03 24.56 7.60
CA LEU A 33 -14.93 24.07 8.44
C LEU A 33 -15.27 22.73 9.13
N GLY A 34 -14.37 21.75 9.05
CA GLY A 34 -14.50 20.47 9.76
C GLY A 34 -13.67 19.34 9.13
N VAL A 35 -12.38 19.25 9.44
CA VAL A 35 -11.43 18.33 8.77
C VAL A 35 -11.52 16.88 9.27
N SER A 36 -12.55 16.17 8.82
CA SER A 36 -12.43 14.74 8.51
C SER A 36 -11.99 14.62 7.06
N ALA A 37 -10.70 14.33 6.82
CA ALA A 37 -10.14 14.21 5.48
C ALA A 37 -10.62 12.93 4.79
N VAL A 38 -11.81 12.98 4.17
CA VAL A 38 -12.28 11.92 3.27
C VAL A 38 -11.42 11.96 2.01
N PHE A 39 -10.40 11.11 1.98
CA PHE A 39 -9.54 10.93 0.82
C PHE A 39 -10.37 10.52 -0.40
N THR A 40 -10.53 11.42 -1.35
CA THR A 40 -11.08 11.11 -2.67
C THR A 40 -10.05 10.29 -3.43
N LEU A 41 -10.07 8.98 -3.21
CA LEU A 41 -9.35 8.00 -4.01
C LEU A 41 -9.57 8.28 -5.50
N ALA A 42 -8.47 8.31 -6.25
CA ALA A 42 -8.51 8.45 -7.69
C ALA A 42 -9.44 7.36 -8.27
N SER A 43 -10.44 7.78 -9.06
CA SER A 43 -11.49 6.91 -9.56
C SER A 43 -10.96 5.96 -10.62
N ARG A 44 -10.31 4.88 -10.17
CA ARG A 44 -9.93 3.74 -11.00
C ARG A 44 -11.19 3.16 -11.68
N PRO A 45 -11.09 2.65 -12.91
CA PRO A 45 -12.23 2.06 -13.61
C PRO A 45 -12.76 0.85 -12.84
N VAL A 46 -13.94 0.33 -13.23
CA VAL A 46 -14.64 -0.80 -12.58
C VAL A 46 -13.82 -2.11 -12.55
N TRP A 47 -12.69 -2.16 -13.25
CA TRP A 47 -11.68 -3.23 -13.20
C TRP A 47 -10.61 -3.03 -12.11
N ALA A 48 -10.78 -2.06 -11.21
CA ALA A 48 -9.95 -1.91 -10.02
C ALA A 48 -9.93 -3.23 -9.23
N ASN A 49 -8.73 -3.74 -8.92
CA ASN A 49 -8.62 -5.02 -8.22
C ASN A 49 -9.39 -4.95 -6.88
N GLN A 50 -10.31 -5.88 -6.68
CA GLN A 50 -11.18 -5.95 -5.50
C GLN A 50 -10.38 -6.02 -4.19
N CYS A 51 -9.13 -6.45 -4.26
CA CYS A 51 -8.19 -6.53 -3.14
C CYS A 51 -7.47 -5.21 -2.81
N THR A 52 -7.80 -4.11 -3.48
CA THR A 52 -7.46 -2.75 -2.98
C THR A 52 -8.36 -2.38 -1.79
N VAL A 53 -7.90 -1.47 -0.91
CA VAL A 53 -8.72 -0.96 0.22
C VAL A 53 -10.05 -0.39 -0.28
N SER A 54 -10.03 0.35 -1.39
CA SER A 54 -11.23 0.87 -2.05
C SER A 54 -12.08 -0.21 -2.71
N GLY A 55 -11.46 -1.24 -3.30
CA GLY A 55 -12.16 -2.40 -3.88
C GLY A 55 -12.99 -3.15 -2.83
N MET A 56 -12.38 -3.45 -1.67
CA MET A 56 -13.04 -4.10 -0.55
C MET A 56 -14.18 -3.24 0.01
N ALA A 57 -13.94 -1.93 0.18
CA ALA A 57 -14.96 -1.00 0.68
C ALA A 57 -16.11 -0.74 -0.31
N SER A 58 -15.86 -0.87 -1.62
CA SER A 58 -16.85 -0.61 -2.67
C SER A 58 -17.72 -1.82 -3.04
N GLY A 59 -17.40 -3.03 -2.55
CA GLY A 59 -18.23 -4.24 -2.58
C GLY A 59 -19.09 -4.43 -3.84
N ASN A 60 -18.51 -4.89 -4.95
CA ASN A 60 -19.25 -5.09 -6.20
C ASN A 60 -20.21 -6.30 -6.13
N LEU A 61 -21.42 -6.08 -5.59
CA LEU A 61 -22.49 -7.06 -5.39
C LEU A 61 -23.01 -7.77 -6.67
N SER A 62 -22.47 -7.44 -7.86
CA SER A 62 -22.89 -8.03 -9.14
C SER A 62 -21.90 -9.05 -9.73
N ALA A 63 -20.78 -9.34 -9.06
CA ALA A 63 -19.81 -10.36 -9.47
C ALA A 63 -19.73 -11.49 -8.43
N PRO A 64 -20.30 -12.69 -8.69
CA PRO A 64 -20.35 -13.78 -7.71
C PRO A 64 -19.04 -14.58 -7.58
N ASP A 65 -18.05 -14.33 -8.44
CA ASP A 65 -16.71 -14.88 -8.31
C ASP A 65 -16.00 -14.22 -7.12
N ASN A 66 -15.99 -14.91 -5.97
CA ASN A 66 -15.34 -14.45 -4.75
C ASN A 66 -13.82 -14.31 -4.96
N VAL A 67 -13.36 -13.13 -5.37
CA VAL A 67 -11.94 -12.82 -5.54
C VAL A 67 -11.24 -12.93 -4.18
N ARG A 68 -10.55 -14.05 -3.93
CA ARG A 68 -9.83 -14.23 -2.68
C ARG A 68 -8.58 -13.35 -2.69
N CYS A 69 -8.57 -12.38 -1.79
CA CYS A 69 -7.43 -11.52 -1.53
C CYS A 69 -6.49 -12.23 -0.56
N GLU A 70 -5.20 -12.24 -0.88
CA GLU A 70 -4.18 -12.90 -0.08
C GLU A 70 -3.08 -11.92 0.34
N GLY A 71 -2.34 -12.27 1.39
CA GLY A 71 -1.23 -11.50 1.93
C GLY A 71 -0.53 -12.32 3.01
N CYS A 72 0.77 -12.53 2.85
CA CYS A 72 1.60 -13.14 3.88
C CYS A 72 2.02 -12.06 4.89
N THR A 73 2.09 -12.41 6.18
CA THR A 73 2.56 -11.45 7.19
C THR A 73 4.04 -11.11 6.95
N PRO A 74 4.55 -9.93 7.38
CA PRO A 74 5.98 -9.63 7.22
C PRO A 74 6.89 -10.64 7.93
N GLY A 75 6.40 -11.20 9.04
CA GLY A 75 7.03 -12.30 9.76
C GLY A 75 7.08 -13.65 9.01
N TYR A 76 6.37 -13.85 7.89
CA TYR A 76 6.62 -14.95 6.95
C TYR A 76 7.91 -14.68 6.17
N TRP A 77 8.00 -13.49 5.56
CA TRP A 77 9.09 -13.10 4.66
C TRP A 77 10.47 -13.06 5.33
N GLY A 78 10.53 -12.81 6.64
CA GLY A 78 11.78 -12.77 7.41
C GLY A 78 12.33 -14.14 7.87
N ARG A 79 11.67 -15.26 7.56
CA ARG A 79 12.10 -16.59 8.05
C ARG A 79 13.04 -17.27 7.05
N CYS A 80 14.09 -17.92 7.56
CA CYS A 80 15.10 -18.64 6.79
C CYS A 80 14.51 -19.53 5.68
N GLN A 81 13.55 -20.38 6.03
CA GLN A 81 12.93 -21.33 5.09
C GLN A 81 11.97 -20.70 4.06
N HIS A 82 11.70 -19.39 4.14
CA HIS A 82 10.90 -18.63 3.17
C HIS A 82 11.73 -17.62 2.35
N LEU A 83 13.03 -17.44 2.64
CA LEU A 83 13.89 -16.51 1.90
C LEU A 83 13.97 -16.82 0.39
N GLY A 84 13.78 -18.09 -0.01
CA GLY A 84 13.71 -18.47 -1.43
C GLY A 84 12.54 -17.83 -2.21
N ALA A 85 11.46 -17.43 -1.55
CA ALA A 85 10.32 -16.78 -2.19
C ALA A 85 10.61 -15.34 -2.64
N TRP A 86 11.64 -14.69 -2.09
CA TRP A 86 12.07 -13.34 -2.47
C TRP A 86 12.50 -13.27 -3.94
N ALA A 87 13.24 -14.28 -4.42
CA ALA A 87 13.67 -14.36 -5.81
C ALA A 87 12.48 -14.49 -6.77
N THR A 88 11.42 -15.21 -6.37
CA THR A 88 10.16 -15.32 -7.12
C THR A 88 9.36 -14.01 -7.12
N ALA A 89 9.52 -13.19 -6.08
CA ALA A 89 9.02 -11.81 -6.01
C ALA A 89 9.94 -10.80 -6.75
N GLY A 90 11.10 -11.22 -7.27
CA GLY A 90 12.04 -10.34 -7.98
C GLY A 90 12.93 -9.46 -7.10
N TYR A 91 12.99 -9.72 -5.79
CA TYR A 91 13.80 -8.95 -4.82
C TYR A 91 14.93 -9.81 -4.20
N SER A 92 15.98 -9.15 -3.72
CA SER A 92 17.04 -9.73 -2.89
C SER A 92 16.91 -9.26 -1.45
N THR A 93 17.20 -10.15 -0.51
CA THR A 93 17.33 -9.84 0.92
C THR A 93 18.40 -8.78 1.21
N THR A 94 19.34 -8.55 0.29
CA THR A 94 20.47 -7.62 0.41
C THR A 94 20.24 -6.23 -0.21
N GLN A 95 19.09 -5.98 -0.87
CA GLN A 95 18.78 -4.62 -1.35
C GLN A 95 18.50 -3.71 -0.16
N THR A 96 18.93 -2.44 -0.20
CA THR A 96 18.63 -1.51 0.88
C THR A 96 17.17 -1.05 0.82
N PHE A 97 16.57 -0.79 1.98
CA PHE A 97 15.22 -0.21 2.02
C PHE A 97 15.20 1.19 1.38
N ASN A 98 16.24 1.97 1.64
CA ASN A 98 16.44 3.32 1.09
C ASN A 98 16.42 3.34 -0.45
N ASP A 99 17.17 2.45 -1.12
CA ASP A 99 17.22 2.38 -2.59
C ASP A 99 15.88 1.95 -3.21
N VAL A 100 15.16 1.03 -2.53
CA VAL A 100 13.92 0.42 -3.04
C VAL A 100 12.69 1.31 -2.82
N PHE A 101 12.62 1.99 -1.68
CA PHE A 101 11.52 2.91 -1.35
C PHE A 101 11.83 4.38 -1.67
N GLY A 102 13.05 4.72 -2.10
CA GLY A 102 13.43 6.08 -2.48
C GLY A 102 13.51 7.05 -1.31
N VAL A 103 13.99 6.58 -0.15
CA VAL A 103 14.12 7.34 1.11
C VAL A 103 15.53 7.26 1.67
N THR A 104 15.82 7.96 2.77
CA THR A 104 17.17 8.02 3.38
C THR A 104 17.24 7.55 4.83
N ASP A 105 16.11 7.47 5.50
CA ASP A 105 16.01 7.41 6.96
C ASP A 105 16.29 6.02 7.56
N TYR A 106 16.29 4.96 6.73
CA TYR A 106 16.55 3.58 7.17
C TYR A 106 18.05 3.27 7.19
N VAL A 107 18.75 3.87 8.17
CA VAL A 107 20.18 3.65 8.46
C VAL A 107 20.40 3.25 9.92
N ASP A 108 21.43 2.45 10.18
CA ASP A 108 21.89 2.13 11.52
C ASP A 108 22.61 3.32 12.20
N CYS A 109 22.97 3.14 13.47
CA CYS A 109 23.65 4.19 14.25
C CYS A 109 25.08 4.51 13.78
N ASN A 110 25.60 3.82 12.76
CA ASN A 110 26.87 4.10 12.08
C ASN A 110 26.66 4.74 10.70
N GLY A 111 25.42 4.90 10.24
CA GLY A 111 25.06 5.40 8.91
C GLY A 111 25.02 4.32 7.81
N VAL A 112 25.03 3.04 8.16
CA VAL A 112 24.90 1.92 7.21
C VAL A 112 23.42 1.70 6.91
N ALA A 113 23.03 1.72 5.64
CA ALA A 113 21.63 1.51 5.25
C ALA A 113 21.15 0.09 5.59
N TYR A 114 19.97 -0.02 6.20
CA TYR A 114 19.32 -1.30 6.47
C TYR A 114 18.87 -1.96 5.16
N THR A 115 19.08 -3.27 5.07
CA THR A 115 18.51 -4.09 4.00
C THR A 115 17.00 -4.25 4.14
N LEU A 116 16.30 -4.61 3.06
CA LEU A 116 14.90 -5.03 3.14
C LEU A 116 14.69 -6.15 4.16
N LEU A 117 15.67 -7.06 4.32
CA LEU A 117 15.59 -8.11 5.33
C LEU A 117 15.78 -7.56 6.74
N ASP A 118 16.73 -6.65 6.98
CA ASP A 118 16.90 -5.98 8.27
C ASP A 118 15.62 -5.27 8.73
N VAL A 119 14.92 -4.61 7.80
CA VAL A 119 13.68 -3.87 8.11
C VAL A 119 12.53 -4.79 8.53
N LEU A 120 12.57 -6.09 8.19
CA LEU A 120 11.66 -7.10 8.77
C LEU A 120 11.97 -7.46 10.24
N PHE A 121 13.03 -6.89 10.81
CA PHE A 121 13.42 -7.03 12.21
C PHE A 121 13.52 -5.71 12.97
N LEU A 122 13.19 -4.58 12.32
CA LEU A 122 12.95 -3.29 12.98
C LEU A 122 11.52 -3.26 13.56
N HIS A 123 11.26 -4.08 14.57
CA HIS A 123 9.93 -4.29 15.13
C HIS A 123 9.83 -4.01 16.65
N GLY A 124 8.90 -3.12 17.00
CA GLY A 124 8.56 -2.73 18.36
C GLY A 124 9.53 -1.73 19.00
N GLY A 125 8.97 -0.78 19.76
CA GLY A 125 9.75 0.24 20.46
C GLY A 125 10.26 1.36 19.55
N SER A 126 11.11 2.23 20.10
CA SER A 126 11.59 3.44 19.42
C SER A 126 12.95 3.21 18.75
N HIS A 127 13.16 3.80 17.56
CA HIS A 127 14.49 3.88 16.97
C HIS A 127 15.40 4.76 17.84
N THR A 128 16.54 4.23 18.32
CA THR A 128 17.46 5.02 19.15
C THR A 128 18.93 4.81 18.78
N CYS A 129 19.68 5.91 18.77
CA CYS A 129 21.13 5.97 18.55
C CYS A 129 21.77 6.90 19.58
N SER A 130 21.88 6.43 20.82
CA SER A 130 22.50 7.14 21.93
C SER A 130 23.98 6.77 22.08
N SER A 131 24.83 7.78 22.33
CA SER A 131 26.23 7.59 22.74
C SER A 131 26.38 7.29 24.24
N THR A 132 25.32 7.44 25.04
CA THR A 132 25.34 7.28 26.51
C THR A 132 24.56 6.07 27.01
N GLN A 133 23.71 5.47 26.17
CA GLN A 133 22.88 4.29 26.48
C GLN A 133 22.92 3.29 25.32
N SER A 134 24.12 2.93 24.86
CA SER A 134 24.31 2.09 23.66
C SER A 134 23.69 0.69 23.74
N ASN A 135 23.31 0.22 24.93
CA ASN A 135 22.56 -1.02 25.17
C ASN A 135 21.04 -0.89 24.95
N GLN A 136 20.55 0.31 24.63
CA GLN A 136 19.17 0.57 24.18
C GLN A 136 19.10 0.78 22.66
N ASN A 137 20.24 1.01 22.00
CA ASN A 137 20.29 1.39 20.59
C ASN A 137 19.77 0.28 19.66
N ASN A 138 19.33 0.70 18.50
CA ASN A 138 19.19 -0.18 17.36
C ASN A 138 20.51 -0.90 17.04
N GLN A 139 20.37 -2.15 16.60
CA GLN A 139 21.49 -3.01 16.26
C GLN A 139 22.04 -2.66 14.86
N PRO A 140 23.31 -2.99 14.56
CA PRO A 140 23.88 -2.73 13.24
C PRO A 140 23.11 -3.41 12.11
N ALA A 141 23.12 -2.79 10.92
CA ALA A 141 22.58 -3.38 9.70
C ALA A 141 23.39 -4.61 9.25
N ASN A 142 22.75 -5.54 8.54
CA ASN A 142 23.36 -6.77 8.04
C ASN A 142 23.46 -6.73 6.50
N PRO A 143 24.38 -5.93 5.90
CA PRO A 143 24.47 -5.74 4.45
C PRO A 143 24.85 -7.01 3.66
N ALA A 144 25.30 -8.07 4.34
CA ALA A 144 25.52 -9.39 3.74
C ALA A 144 24.23 -10.21 3.57
N GLY A 145 23.10 -9.76 4.13
CA GLY A 145 21.86 -10.52 4.21
C GLY A 145 21.87 -11.55 5.34
N ALA A 146 21.04 -12.59 5.19
CA ALA A 146 20.89 -13.64 6.20
C ALA A 146 22.19 -14.45 6.43
N PRO A 147 22.41 -15.02 7.64
CA PRO A 147 23.54 -15.90 7.90
C PRO A 147 23.56 -17.12 6.97
N SER A 148 24.75 -17.59 6.59
CA SER A 148 24.91 -18.72 5.65
C SER A 148 24.38 -20.07 6.17
N ASP A 149 24.13 -20.18 7.47
CA ASP A 149 23.54 -21.32 8.17
C ASP A 149 22.03 -21.12 8.50
N CYS A 150 21.44 -19.98 8.12
CA CYS A 150 20.01 -19.66 8.26
C CYS A 150 19.14 -20.67 7.50
N THR A 151 18.76 -21.74 8.20
CA THR A 151 18.03 -22.88 7.61
C THR A 151 16.56 -22.92 8.04
N ASN A 152 16.26 -22.56 9.30
CA ASN A 152 14.91 -22.57 9.87
C ASN A 152 14.75 -21.46 10.92
N GLY A 153 13.55 -20.90 11.05
CA GLY A 153 13.25 -19.86 12.04
C GLY A 153 13.50 -18.45 11.50
N ASN A 154 13.66 -17.48 12.38
CA ASN A 154 13.89 -16.08 12.01
C ASN A 154 15.33 -15.89 11.52
N ALA A 155 15.53 -15.07 10.48
CA ALA A 155 16.88 -14.79 9.97
C ALA A 155 17.76 -13.98 10.95
N PHE A 156 17.16 -13.04 11.69
CA PHE A 156 17.82 -12.23 12.71
C PHE A 156 17.04 -12.21 14.05
N GLY A 157 17.66 -11.64 15.08
CA GLY A 157 16.95 -11.17 16.28
C GLY A 157 16.27 -9.81 16.05
N ASN A 158 15.69 -9.21 17.10
CA ASN A 158 15.17 -7.84 17.00
C ASN A 158 16.32 -6.85 16.79
N LEU A 159 16.23 -5.99 15.76
CA LEU A 159 17.22 -4.96 15.44
C LEU A 159 16.85 -3.58 16.03
N GLY A 160 15.67 -3.41 16.63
CA GLY A 160 15.22 -2.20 17.32
C GLY A 160 13.95 -1.59 16.72
N GLY A 161 13.67 -0.32 17.03
CA GLY A 161 12.48 0.36 16.51
C GLY A 161 12.65 0.87 15.07
N ASP A 162 11.52 1.12 14.40
CA ASP A 162 11.46 1.76 13.08
C ASP A 162 11.80 3.27 13.18
N PRO A 163 12.60 3.84 12.25
CA PRO A 163 13.05 5.24 12.31
C PRO A 163 11.97 6.29 12.00
N ILE A 164 10.84 5.89 11.38
CA ILE A 164 9.76 6.78 10.96
C ILE A 164 8.52 6.61 11.85
N SER A 165 8.05 5.38 12.03
CA SER A 165 6.83 5.06 12.77
C SER A 165 6.78 3.57 13.12
N GLU A 166 6.39 3.21 14.34
CA GLU A 166 6.47 1.83 14.85
C GLU A 166 5.91 0.79 13.86
N ASN A 167 6.80 -0.12 13.44
CA ASN A 167 6.56 -1.22 12.50
C ASN A 167 6.19 -0.80 11.06
N LEU A 168 6.36 0.47 10.66
CA LEU A 168 5.98 0.94 9.32
C LEU A 168 6.77 0.23 8.22
N GLY A 169 8.10 0.28 8.29
CA GLY A 169 8.98 -0.40 7.34
C GLY A 169 8.75 -1.91 7.34
N PHE A 170 8.60 -2.51 8.52
CA PHE A 170 8.26 -3.92 8.70
C PHE A 170 7.01 -4.31 7.88
N HIS A 171 5.89 -3.59 8.03
CA HIS A 171 4.70 -3.86 7.22
C HIS A 171 4.86 -3.44 5.74
N ALA A 172 5.66 -2.42 5.42
CA ALA A 172 5.92 -1.99 4.05
C ALA A 172 6.73 -3.01 3.23
N VAL A 173 7.76 -3.65 3.80
CA VAL A 173 8.50 -4.73 3.10
C VAL A 173 7.60 -5.93 2.86
N GLY A 174 6.80 -6.34 3.87
CA GLY A 174 5.80 -7.40 3.68
C GLY A 174 4.79 -7.07 2.59
N ALA A 175 4.35 -5.80 2.51
CA ALA A 175 3.44 -5.32 1.48
C ALA A 175 4.07 -5.36 0.08
N LEU A 176 5.32 -4.95 -0.05
CA LEU A 176 6.07 -4.97 -1.30
C LEU A 176 6.24 -6.39 -1.85
N LEU A 177 6.66 -7.33 -1.00
CA LEU A 177 6.88 -8.72 -1.38
C LEU A 177 5.55 -9.43 -1.71
N ASN A 178 4.47 -9.16 -0.97
CA ASN A 178 3.13 -9.64 -1.33
C ASN A 178 2.65 -9.07 -2.68
N ALA A 179 2.88 -7.78 -2.95
CA ALA A 179 2.50 -7.12 -4.20
C ALA A 179 3.31 -7.61 -5.42
N ALA A 180 4.49 -8.17 -5.19
CA ALA A 180 5.41 -8.61 -6.23
C ALA A 180 5.34 -10.12 -6.51
N HIS A 181 4.95 -10.94 -5.53
CA HIS A 181 4.96 -12.39 -5.68
C HIS A 181 3.79 -12.87 -6.56
N PRO A 182 4.04 -13.54 -7.70
CA PRO A 182 3.03 -13.81 -8.74
C PRO A 182 1.87 -14.72 -8.29
N ASN A 183 2.04 -15.47 -7.21
CA ASN A 183 1.01 -16.34 -6.65
C ASN A 183 0.20 -15.69 -5.50
N VAL A 184 0.46 -14.42 -5.12
CA VAL A 184 -0.27 -13.72 -4.06
C VAL A 184 -1.17 -12.64 -4.66
N ASN A 185 -2.50 -12.83 -4.57
CA ASN A 185 -3.46 -11.83 -5.03
C ASN A 185 -3.61 -10.68 -4.01
N TYR A 186 -2.60 -9.82 -3.95
CA TYR A 186 -2.48 -8.78 -2.93
C TYR A 186 -3.35 -7.54 -3.19
N GLY A 187 -3.74 -7.30 -4.44
CA GLY A 187 -4.55 -6.14 -4.84
C GLY A 187 -3.78 -4.91 -5.31
N TYR A 188 -2.48 -4.87 -5.04
CA TYR A 188 -1.58 -3.79 -5.43
C TYR A 188 -0.37 -4.35 -6.18
N THR A 189 0.24 -3.52 -7.01
CA THR A 189 1.56 -3.75 -7.63
C THR A 189 2.68 -3.18 -6.76
N PRO A 190 3.95 -3.58 -6.95
CA PRO A 190 5.05 -3.11 -6.11
C PRO A 190 5.27 -1.59 -6.20
N GLY A 191 5.11 -1.02 -7.39
CA GLY A 191 5.18 0.42 -7.62
C GLY A 191 4.12 1.19 -6.82
N GLU A 192 2.88 0.68 -6.76
CA GLU A 192 1.81 1.32 -5.99
C GLU A 192 2.07 1.28 -4.47
N ILE A 193 2.78 0.26 -3.96
CA ILE A 193 3.20 0.19 -2.55
C ILE A 193 4.32 1.19 -2.26
N ILE A 194 5.26 1.38 -3.19
CA ILE A 194 6.30 2.41 -3.09
C ILE A 194 5.68 3.81 -3.17
N ASP A 195 4.79 4.08 -4.13
CA ASP A 195 4.06 5.35 -4.27
C ASP A 195 3.26 5.67 -2.99
N LEU A 196 2.52 4.69 -2.45
CA LEU A 196 1.75 4.84 -1.21
C LEU A 196 2.66 5.14 -0.01
N PHE A 197 3.83 4.50 0.06
CA PHE A 197 4.83 4.75 1.10
C PHE A 197 5.38 6.16 1.01
N GLN A 198 5.98 6.52 -0.13
CA GLN A 198 6.58 7.84 -0.38
C GLN A 198 5.60 8.99 -0.14
N SER A 199 4.33 8.80 -0.51
CA SER A 199 3.28 9.83 -0.35
C SER A 199 2.83 10.06 1.11
N ASN A 200 3.19 9.18 2.05
CA ASN A 200 2.58 9.16 3.40
C ASN A 200 3.55 8.96 4.57
N TYR A 201 4.72 8.38 4.39
CA TYR A 201 5.59 7.93 5.50
C TYR A 201 5.90 9.05 6.52
N SER A 202 6.27 10.23 6.05
CA SER A 202 6.73 11.36 6.87
C SER A 202 5.62 12.12 7.64
N GLY A 203 4.33 11.85 7.38
CA GLY A 203 3.21 12.56 8.01
C GLY A 203 2.06 11.67 8.49
N ASN A 204 1.86 10.51 7.86
CA ASN A 204 0.76 9.57 8.12
C ASN A 204 1.27 8.16 8.49
N GLY A 205 2.55 8.02 8.88
CA GLY A 205 3.24 6.73 9.03
C GLY A 205 2.48 5.65 9.82
N ALA A 206 1.80 6.01 10.91
CA ALA A 206 1.01 5.06 11.70
C ALA A 206 -0.21 4.52 10.92
N ALA A 207 -0.97 5.38 10.25
CA ALA A 207 -2.13 5.00 9.45
C ALA A 207 -1.74 4.24 8.15
N LEU A 208 -0.58 4.58 7.59
CA LEU A 208 0.04 3.83 6.49
C LEU A 208 0.44 2.42 6.96
N LYS A 209 1.05 2.29 8.14
CA LYS A 209 1.38 1.00 8.76
C LYS A 209 0.13 0.16 9.01
N ASP A 210 -0.92 0.74 9.58
CA ASP A 210 -2.20 0.04 9.81
C ASP A 210 -2.86 -0.41 8.50
N THR A 211 -2.71 0.37 7.44
CA THR A 211 -3.15 -0.02 6.09
C THR A 211 -2.37 -1.25 5.60
N PHE A 212 -1.03 -1.24 5.65
CA PHE A 212 -0.22 -2.38 5.23
C PHE A 212 -0.42 -3.63 6.12
N ALA A 213 -0.67 -3.46 7.43
CA ALA A 213 -1.04 -4.56 8.33
C ALA A 213 -2.33 -5.26 7.87
N MET A 214 -3.41 -4.49 7.67
CA MET A 214 -4.70 -4.99 7.19
C MET A 214 -4.62 -5.71 5.83
N LEU A 215 -3.70 -5.28 4.95
CA LEU A 215 -3.43 -5.96 3.68
C LEU A 215 -2.59 -7.25 3.84
N ASN A 216 -1.62 -7.26 4.76
CA ASN A 216 -0.68 -8.38 4.97
C ASN A 216 -1.23 -9.50 5.88
N GLU A 217 -2.33 -9.28 6.60
CA GLU A 217 -2.88 -10.22 7.59
C GLU A 217 -4.07 -11.04 7.06
N ARG A 218 -4.28 -11.04 5.75
CA ARG A 218 -5.33 -11.81 5.05
C ARG A 218 -5.09 -13.33 5.02
N GLY A 219 -3.84 -13.75 5.25
CA GLY A 219 -3.38 -15.10 4.97
C GLY A 219 -3.00 -15.28 3.50
N CYS A 220 -2.11 -16.22 3.22
CA CYS A 220 -1.65 -16.56 1.88
C CYS A 220 -1.44 -18.06 1.72
N SER A 221 -1.29 -18.51 0.47
CA SER A 221 -1.14 -19.91 0.08
C SER A 221 0.31 -20.37 -0.20
N LEU A 222 1.31 -19.63 0.33
CA LEU A 222 2.75 -19.90 0.18
C LEU A 222 3.39 -20.67 1.37
#